data_AF-B9YA23-F1
#
_entry.id   AF-B9YA23-F1
#
_cell.length_a   1.000
_cell.length_b   1.000
_cell.length_c   1.000
_cell.angle_alpha   90.00
_cell.angle_beta   90.00
_cell.angle_gamma   90.00
#
_symmetry.space_group_name_H-M   'P 1'
#
loop_
_entity.id
_entity.type
_entity.pdbx_description
1 polymer ?
#
loop_
_entity_poly.entity_id
_entity_poly.type
_entity_poly.pdbx_seq_one_letter_code
_entity_poly.pdbx_strand_id
1 'polypeptide(L)'
;WSNPKKILERIIRNLDETKSGKYSYESFFNCVLEFYDERHKLPGGKVQKQSIWNSLVFICTQECQKKLSDIMEDLETEGIKILEQLAEKEKIINVAKHISEILQIQELTYAEGFDKICLIVDRDPQSFSEEQYDQVVQICKERQIDFYVTNPCFEFWLLLHFPDHKNLDPVKIKENSKVSSRSRYLENELKKRCGSYQKYRYDAEDIVRRVDTAVINSTAYCVDINLLKNEIGSNLGTLIHELRT
;
A
#
# COMPACT_ATOMS: atom_id res chain seq x y z
N TRP A 1 8.04 -8.11 -10.46
CA TRP A 1 7.56 -6.75 -10.16
C TRP A 1 7.36 -6.65 -8.65
N SER A 2 7.99 -5.69 -7.98
CA SER A 2 7.84 -5.50 -6.53
C SER A 2 6.49 -4.84 -6.21
N ASN A 3 5.87 -5.22 -5.08
CA ASN A 3 4.56 -4.70 -4.67
C ASN A 3 4.57 -3.18 -4.42
N PRO A 4 5.57 -2.58 -3.76
CA PRO A 4 5.64 -1.13 -3.57
C PRO A 4 5.68 -0.29 -4.84
N LYS A 5 6.41 -0.73 -5.88
CA LYS A 5 6.44 0.01 -7.14
C LYS A 5 5.05 0.12 -7.76
N LYS A 6 4.29 -0.98 -7.77
CA LYS A 6 2.91 -1.00 -8.28
C LYS A 6 1.99 -0.09 -7.46
N ILE A 7 2.15 -0.10 -6.13
CA ILE A 7 1.39 0.78 -5.23
C ILE A 7 1.70 2.24 -5.55
N LEU A 8 2.98 2.60 -5.69
CA LEU A 8 3.40 3.95 -6.06
C LEU A 8 2.87 4.38 -7.42
N GLU A 9 3.02 3.54 -8.45
CA GLU A 9 2.49 3.82 -9.79
C GLU A 9 0.99 4.09 -9.76
N ARG A 10 0.23 3.34 -8.93
CA ARG A 10 -1.20 3.56 -8.77
C ARG A 10 -1.51 4.86 -8.02
N ILE A 11 -0.82 5.14 -6.91
CA ILE A 11 -1.00 6.38 -6.14
C ILE A 11 -0.69 7.61 -7.03
N ILE A 12 0.46 7.60 -7.71
CA ILE A 12 0.91 8.70 -8.57
C ILE A 12 -0.11 8.94 -9.68
N ARG A 13 -0.59 7.88 -10.33
CA ARG A 13 -1.62 8.01 -11.36
C ARG A 13 -2.87 8.67 -10.80
N ASN A 14 -3.37 8.21 -9.65
CA ASN A 14 -4.56 8.80 -9.06
C ASN A 14 -4.36 10.28 -8.74
N LEU A 15 -3.20 10.67 -8.18
CA LEU A 15 -2.89 12.07 -7.89
C LEU A 15 -2.85 12.93 -9.17
N ASP A 16 -2.20 12.43 -10.22
CA ASP A 16 -2.10 13.13 -11.51
C ASP A 16 -3.47 13.28 -12.18
N GLU A 17 -4.32 12.23 -12.11
CA GLU A 17 -5.68 12.24 -12.64
C GLU A 17 -6.59 13.20 -11.85
N THR A 18 -6.56 13.17 -10.52
CA THR A 18 -7.31 14.11 -9.66
C THR A 18 -6.88 15.55 -9.91
N LYS A 19 -5.57 15.82 -10.05
CA LYS A 19 -5.05 17.18 -10.31
C LYS A 19 -5.41 17.70 -11.70
N SER A 20 -5.42 16.82 -12.70
CA SER A 20 -5.71 17.21 -14.10
C SER A 20 -7.20 17.17 -14.44
N GLY A 21 -8.03 16.49 -13.65
CA GLY A 21 -9.42 16.17 -13.97
C GLY A 21 -9.58 15.20 -15.15
N LYS A 22 -8.49 14.59 -15.61
CA LYS A 22 -8.44 13.71 -16.78
C LYS A 22 -8.19 12.28 -16.33
N TYR A 23 -9.15 11.40 -16.56
CA TYR A 23 -9.11 10.03 -16.06
C TYR A 23 -8.97 9.04 -17.20
N SER A 24 -8.18 7.98 -16.96
CA SER A 24 -8.15 6.82 -17.85
C SER A 24 -9.39 5.94 -17.68
N TYR A 25 -9.75 5.17 -18.71
CA TYR A 25 -10.80 4.15 -18.57
C TYR A 25 -10.47 3.16 -17.45
N GLU A 26 -9.21 2.78 -17.28
CA GLU A 26 -8.76 1.90 -16.19
C GLU A 26 -9.14 2.49 -14.82
N SER A 27 -8.88 3.77 -14.60
CA SER A 27 -9.20 4.43 -13.33
C SER A 27 -10.70 4.57 -13.11
N PHE A 28 -11.46 4.93 -14.14
CA PHE A 28 -12.93 4.92 -14.07
C PHE A 28 -13.47 3.54 -13.69
N PHE A 29 -12.96 2.45 -14.29
CA PHE A 29 -13.42 1.10 -14.00
C PHE A 29 -13.11 0.66 -12.58
N ASN A 30 -11.96 1.06 -12.04
CA ASN A 30 -11.65 0.81 -10.63
C ASN A 30 -12.68 1.50 -9.70
N CYS A 31 -13.10 2.72 -10.01
CA CYS A 31 -14.13 3.42 -9.23
C CYS A 31 -15.52 2.77 -9.35
N VAL A 32 -15.86 2.23 -10.53
CA VAL A 32 -17.07 1.41 -10.69
C VAL A 32 -17.03 0.18 -9.79
N LEU A 33 -15.89 -0.51 -9.73
CA LEU A 33 -15.75 -1.67 -8.85
C LEU A 33 -15.79 -1.30 -7.37
N GLU A 34 -15.18 -0.18 -6.99
CA GLU A 34 -15.17 0.33 -5.62
C GLU A 34 -16.57 0.76 -5.15
N PHE A 35 -17.35 1.42 -6.02
CA PHE A 35 -18.76 1.73 -5.79
C PHE A 35 -19.56 0.49 -5.40
N TYR A 36 -19.32 -0.63 -6.08
CA TYR A 36 -19.97 -1.89 -5.78
C TYR A 36 -19.47 -2.56 -4.50
N ASP A 37 -18.21 -2.37 -4.12
CA ASP A 37 -17.67 -2.92 -2.88
C ASP A 37 -18.21 -2.15 -1.65
N GLU A 38 -18.28 -0.82 -1.74
CA GLU A 38 -18.62 0.06 -0.62
C GLU A 38 -20.12 0.26 -0.44
N ARG A 39 -20.85 0.57 -1.51
CA ARG A 39 -22.23 1.09 -1.43
C ARG A 39 -23.30 0.06 -1.77
N HIS A 40 -23.03 -0.83 -2.73
CA HIS A 40 -24.04 -1.74 -3.28
C HIS A 40 -23.76 -3.24 -3.13
N LYS A 41 -22.68 -3.60 -2.44
CA LYS A 41 -22.20 -4.97 -2.11
C LYS A 41 -22.71 -6.07 -3.05
N LEU A 42 -21.90 -6.42 -4.04
CA LEU A 42 -22.21 -7.48 -4.99
C LEU A 42 -22.45 -8.85 -4.29
N PRO A 43 -23.59 -9.52 -4.53
CA PRO A 43 -23.94 -10.78 -3.87
C PRO A 43 -22.98 -11.94 -4.19
N GLY A 44 -22.18 -11.86 -5.26
CA GLY A 44 -21.21 -12.88 -5.67
C GLY A 44 -19.74 -12.59 -5.30
N GLY A 45 -19.46 -11.53 -4.53
CA GLY A 45 -18.12 -11.19 -4.06
C GLY A 45 -17.07 -11.12 -5.17
N LYS A 46 -15.91 -11.78 -4.97
CA LYS A 46 -14.76 -11.73 -5.91
C LYS A 46 -15.08 -12.24 -7.32
N VAL A 47 -15.92 -13.27 -7.44
CA VAL A 47 -16.26 -13.86 -8.75
C VAL A 47 -17.04 -12.85 -9.58
N GLN A 48 -18.01 -12.17 -8.97
CA GLN A 48 -18.81 -11.15 -9.64
C GLN A 48 -17.98 -9.91 -9.97
N LYS A 49 -17.06 -9.49 -9.09
CA LYS A 49 -16.12 -8.40 -9.34
C LYS A 49 -15.26 -8.66 -10.60
N GLN A 50 -14.77 -9.90 -10.76
CA GLN A 50 -14.00 -10.27 -11.94
C GLN A 50 -14.86 -10.29 -13.21
N SER A 51 -16.12 -10.73 -13.12
CA SER A 51 -17.07 -10.68 -14.24
C SER A 51 -17.27 -9.25 -14.73
N ILE A 52 -17.60 -8.34 -13.81
CA ILE A 52 -17.80 -6.92 -14.11
C ILE A 52 -16.55 -6.30 -14.73
N TRP A 53 -15.37 -6.57 -14.17
CA TRP A 53 -14.11 -6.10 -14.75
C TRP A 53 -13.93 -6.58 -16.19
N ASN A 54 -14.14 -7.87 -16.45
CA ASN A 54 -14.01 -8.43 -17.78
C ASN A 54 -15.01 -7.80 -18.76
N SER A 55 -16.25 -7.56 -18.32
CA SER A 55 -17.27 -6.87 -19.11
C SER A 55 -16.89 -5.42 -19.42
N LEU A 56 -16.39 -4.67 -18.44
CA LEU A 56 -15.88 -3.31 -18.64
C LEU A 56 -14.71 -3.26 -19.65
N VAL A 57 -13.75 -4.18 -19.51
CA VAL A 57 -12.62 -4.31 -20.45
C VAL A 57 -13.11 -4.67 -21.86
N PHE A 58 -14.09 -5.58 -21.97
CA PHE A 58 -14.69 -5.95 -23.25
C PHE A 58 -15.36 -4.74 -23.90
N ILE A 59 -16.19 -4.01 -23.16
CA ILE A 59 -16.87 -2.80 -23.62
C ILE A 59 -15.84 -1.76 -24.13
N CYS A 60 -14.82 -1.48 -23.32
CA CYS A 60 -13.76 -0.53 -23.67
C CYS A 60 -13.04 -0.92 -24.96
N THR A 61 -12.56 -2.15 -25.03
CA THR A 61 -11.62 -2.58 -26.08
C THR A 61 -12.30 -3.01 -27.37
N GLN A 62 -13.46 -3.67 -27.27
CA GLN A 62 -14.15 -4.24 -28.43
C GLN A 62 -15.23 -3.30 -28.98
N GLU A 63 -16.01 -2.68 -28.11
CA GLU A 63 -17.16 -1.85 -28.53
C GLU A 63 -16.77 -0.38 -28.72
N CYS A 64 -15.95 0.16 -27.81
CA CYS A 64 -15.47 1.53 -27.91
C CYS A 64 -14.15 1.68 -28.69
N GLN A 65 -13.44 0.58 -28.96
CA GLN A 65 -12.13 0.56 -29.63
C GLN A 65 -11.06 1.41 -28.94
N LYS A 66 -11.10 1.45 -27.61
CA LYS A 66 -10.18 2.22 -26.75
C LYS A 66 -9.29 1.30 -25.95
N LYS A 67 -8.11 1.79 -25.54
CA LYS A 67 -7.26 1.13 -24.56
C LYS A 67 -7.64 1.58 -23.15
N LEU A 68 -7.40 0.72 -22.17
CA LEU A 68 -7.63 1.05 -20.76
C LEU A 68 -6.82 2.27 -20.30
N SER A 69 -5.64 2.47 -20.89
CA SER A 69 -4.77 3.62 -20.63
C SER A 69 -5.19 4.91 -21.32
N ASP A 70 -6.16 4.87 -22.24
CA ASP A 70 -6.63 6.05 -22.94
C ASP A 70 -7.41 6.96 -21.97
N ILE A 71 -7.24 8.26 -22.13
CA ILE A 71 -7.94 9.27 -21.34
C ILE A 71 -9.37 9.43 -21.88
N MET A 72 -10.35 9.48 -20.98
CA MET A 72 -11.74 9.81 -21.28
C MET A 72 -11.83 11.31 -21.54
N GLU A 73 -12.32 11.68 -22.72
CA GLU A 73 -12.46 13.08 -23.15
C GLU A 73 -13.61 13.76 -22.43
N ASP A 74 -14.74 13.05 -22.32
CA ASP A 74 -15.91 13.46 -21.54
C ASP A 74 -16.26 12.33 -20.57
N LEU A 75 -15.74 12.46 -19.35
CA LEU A 75 -15.86 11.45 -18.30
C LEU A 75 -17.32 11.10 -17.98
N GLU A 76 -18.22 12.09 -17.97
CA GLU A 76 -19.63 11.86 -17.63
C GLU A 76 -20.35 11.17 -18.78
N THR A 77 -20.25 11.71 -20.00
CA THR A 77 -20.93 11.15 -21.17
C THR A 77 -20.41 9.74 -21.52
N GLU A 78 -19.09 9.57 -21.55
CA GLU A 78 -18.49 8.27 -21.84
C GLU A 78 -18.72 7.28 -20.69
N GLY A 79 -18.67 7.75 -19.45
CA GLY A 79 -18.95 6.95 -18.26
C GLY A 79 -20.38 6.40 -18.28
N ILE A 80 -21.38 7.24 -18.54
CA ILE A 80 -22.78 6.83 -18.66
C ILE A 80 -22.92 5.74 -19.72
N LYS A 81 -22.37 5.95 -20.92
CA LYS A 81 -22.46 4.99 -22.02
C LYS A 81 -21.90 3.61 -21.62
N ILE A 82 -20.75 3.58 -20.95
CA ILE A 82 -20.15 2.33 -20.49
C ILE A 82 -21.03 1.66 -19.42
N LEU A 83 -21.57 2.43 -18.48
CA LEU A 83 -22.39 1.90 -17.40
C LEU A 83 -23.73 1.34 -17.91
N GLU A 84 -24.31 1.93 -18.94
CA GLU A 84 -25.52 1.41 -19.61
C GLU A 84 -25.23 0.06 -20.28
N GLN A 85 -24.13 -0.05 -21.03
CA GLN A 85 -23.73 -1.31 -21.66
C GLN A 85 -23.38 -2.38 -20.63
N LEU A 86 -22.74 -1.99 -19.53
CA LEU A 86 -22.46 -2.89 -18.41
C LEU A 86 -23.76 -3.39 -17.78
N ALA A 87 -24.72 -2.50 -17.54
CA ALA A 87 -26.02 -2.82 -16.98
C ALA A 87 -26.76 -3.89 -17.81
N GLU A 88 -26.71 -3.77 -19.13
CA GLU A 88 -27.29 -4.77 -20.04
C GLU A 88 -26.59 -6.14 -19.95
N LYS A 89 -25.25 -6.16 -20.00
CA LYS A 89 -24.46 -7.41 -20.00
C LYS A 89 -24.53 -8.16 -18.68
N GLU A 90 -24.36 -7.44 -17.58
CA GLU A 90 -24.33 -8.01 -16.23
C GLU A 90 -25.71 -8.07 -15.57
N LYS A 91 -26.75 -7.58 -16.27
CA LYS A 91 -28.13 -7.48 -15.77
C LYS A 91 -28.23 -6.70 -14.45
N ILE A 92 -27.42 -5.65 -14.32
CA ILE A 92 -27.40 -4.78 -13.14
C ILE A 92 -28.31 -3.59 -13.40
N ILE A 93 -29.23 -3.31 -12.49
CA ILE A 93 -30.25 -2.27 -12.68
C ILE A 93 -29.73 -0.92 -12.18
N ASN A 94 -30.02 0.16 -12.92
CA ASN A 94 -29.80 1.57 -12.53
C ASN A 94 -28.34 2.02 -12.34
N VAL A 95 -27.33 1.25 -12.77
CA VAL A 95 -25.91 1.60 -12.58
C VAL A 95 -25.57 2.99 -13.11
N ALA A 96 -26.03 3.34 -14.31
CA ALA A 96 -25.77 4.63 -14.92
C ALA A 96 -26.35 5.82 -14.12
N LYS A 97 -27.40 5.60 -13.32
CA LYS A 97 -27.96 6.65 -12.44
C LYS A 97 -27.02 7.02 -11.29
N HIS A 98 -26.05 6.17 -10.99
CA HIS A 98 -25.07 6.38 -9.94
C HIS A 98 -23.76 6.99 -10.46
N ILE A 99 -23.74 7.54 -11.69
CA ILE A 99 -22.52 8.15 -12.25
C ILE A 99 -21.94 9.21 -11.31
N SER A 100 -22.75 10.12 -10.78
CA SER A 100 -22.28 11.15 -9.84
C SER A 100 -21.65 10.57 -8.57
N GLU A 101 -22.17 9.43 -8.08
CA GLU A 101 -21.61 8.74 -6.93
C GLU A 101 -20.27 8.05 -7.25
N ILE A 102 -20.16 7.45 -8.44
CA ILE A 102 -18.93 6.83 -8.93
C ILE A 102 -17.84 7.88 -9.13
N LEU A 103 -18.21 9.04 -9.68
CA LEU A 103 -17.27 10.16 -9.87
C LEU A 103 -16.81 10.77 -8.55
N GLN A 104 -17.65 10.77 -7.50
CA GLN A 104 -17.22 11.19 -6.16
C GLN A 104 -16.18 10.26 -5.53
N ILE A 105 -16.17 8.96 -5.87
CA ILE A 105 -15.12 8.03 -5.39
C ILE A 105 -13.75 8.39 -5.95
N GLN A 106 -13.70 9.08 -7.10
CA GLN A 106 -12.44 9.55 -7.71
C GLN A 106 -11.81 10.73 -6.96
N GLU A 107 -12.58 11.44 -6.13
CA GLU A 107 -12.06 12.57 -5.36
C GLU A 107 -11.22 12.06 -4.18
N LEU A 108 -9.92 11.86 -4.40
CA LEU A 108 -8.96 11.85 -3.31
C LEU A 108 -9.02 13.21 -2.61
N THR A 109 -9.37 13.23 -1.32
CA THR A 109 -9.38 14.46 -0.50
C THR A 109 -7.96 14.97 -0.17
N TYR A 110 -6.95 14.50 -0.90
CA TYR A 110 -5.54 14.86 -0.69
C TYR A 110 -5.29 16.32 -1.06
N ALA A 111 -4.83 17.09 -0.08
CA ALA A 111 -4.43 18.47 -0.23
C ALA A 111 -2.90 18.58 -0.25
N GLU A 112 -2.32 18.79 -1.44
CA GLU A 112 -0.88 19.00 -1.62
C GLU A 112 -0.36 20.15 -0.72
N GLY A 113 0.67 19.87 0.08
CA GLY A 113 1.25 20.84 1.02
C GLY A 113 0.57 20.90 2.40
N PHE A 114 -0.57 20.21 2.58
CA PHE A 114 -1.19 20.00 3.88
C PHE A 114 -1.12 18.53 4.30
N ASP A 115 -1.55 17.64 3.41
CA ASP A 115 -1.49 16.20 3.61
C ASP A 115 -0.11 15.64 3.23
N LYS A 116 0.26 14.55 3.90
CA LYS A 116 1.45 13.76 3.59
C LYS A 116 1.05 12.37 3.13
N ILE A 117 1.71 11.87 2.09
CA ILE A 117 1.59 10.49 1.66
C ILE A 117 2.80 9.73 2.17
N CYS A 118 2.56 8.74 3.02
CA CYS A 118 3.59 7.90 3.59
C CYS A 118 3.51 6.49 3.02
N LEU A 119 4.60 6.00 2.43
CA LEU A 119 4.76 4.60 2.03
C LEU A 119 5.56 3.87 3.11
N ILE A 120 4.93 2.92 3.81
CA ILE A 120 5.57 2.12 4.86
C ILE A 120 5.76 0.69 4.36
N VAL A 121 6.99 0.20 4.33
CA VAL A 121 7.34 -1.12 3.78
C VAL A 121 8.09 -1.99 4.78
N ASP A 122 7.53 -3.16 5.03
CA ASP A 122 8.23 -4.28 5.67
C ASP A 122 9.20 -4.91 4.66
N ARG A 123 10.51 -4.67 4.83
CA ARG A 123 11.53 -5.24 3.94
C ARG A 123 12.00 -6.58 4.48
N ASP A 124 11.48 -7.66 3.92
CA ASP A 124 12.16 -8.97 3.96
C ASP A 124 13.34 -8.93 2.95
N PRO A 125 14.57 -9.36 3.29
CA PRO A 125 15.72 -9.35 2.40
C PRO A 125 15.48 -9.95 1.00
N GLN A 126 14.51 -10.86 0.87
CA GLN A 126 14.16 -11.47 -0.42
C GLN A 126 13.04 -10.78 -1.19
N SER A 127 12.46 -9.70 -0.65
CA SER A 127 11.28 -9.04 -1.23
C SER A 127 11.60 -8.01 -2.32
N PHE A 128 12.85 -7.55 -2.42
CA PHE A 128 13.31 -6.55 -3.41
C PHE A 128 14.71 -6.88 -3.93
N SER A 129 14.95 -6.63 -5.23
CA SER A 129 16.32 -6.39 -5.68
C SER A 129 16.79 -4.99 -5.27
N GLU A 130 18.10 -4.76 -5.19
CA GLU A 130 18.66 -3.43 -4.89
C GLU A 130 18.17 -2.38 -5.91
N GLU A 131 18.16 -2.72 -7.20
CA GLU A 131 17.67 -1.84 -8.27
C GLU A 131 16.19 -1.45 -8.08
N GLN A 132 15.34 -2.39 -7.65
CA GLN A 132 13.94 -2.10 -7.37
C GLN A 132 13.78 -1.18 -6.15
N TYR A 133 14.63 -1.35 -5.14
CA TYR A 133 14.65 -0.48 -3.98
C TYR A 133 15.05 0.95 -4.36
N ASP A 134 16.16 1.10 -5.10
CA ASP A 134 16.66 2.40 -5.54
C ASP A 134 15.64 3.13 -6.42
N GLN A 135 14.94 2.41 -7.30
CA GLN A 135 13.81 2.97 -8.08
C GLN A 135 12.69 3.50 -7.17
N VAL A 136 12.30 2.75 -6.14
CA VAL A 136 11.25 3.17 -5.20
C VAL A 136 11.68 4.42 -4.42
N VAL A 137 12.92 4.45 -3.91
CA VAL A 137 13.47 5.63 -3.22
C VAL A 137 13.43 6.86 -4.14
N GLN A 138 13.88 6.71 -5.38
CA GLN A 138 13.92 7.82 -6.34
C GLN A 138 12.51 8.33 -6.67
N ILE A 139 11.55 7.44 -6.93
CA ILE A 139 10.15 7.80 -7.20
C ILE A 139 9.55 8.54 -6.00
N CYS A 140 9.74 8.01 -4.79
CA CYS A 140 9.23 8.64 -3.56
C CYS A 140 9.77 10.06 -3.40
N LYS A 141 11.08 10.24 -3.60
CA LYS A 141 11.72 11.56 -3.54
C LYS A 141 11.17 12.53 -4.58
N GLU A 142 11.02 12.10 -5.83
CA GLU A 142 10.49 12.95 -6.92
C GLU A 142 9.04 13.34 -6.73
N ARG A 143 8.25 12.51 -6.02
CA ARG A 143 6.81 12.70 -5.82
C ARG A 143 6.45 13.21 -4.43
N GLN A 144 7.43 13.58 -3.62
CA GLN A 144 7.23 14.04 -2.24
C GLN A 144 6.41 13.04 -1.41
N ILE A 145 6.68 11.75 -1.60
CA ILE A 145 6.11 10.66 -0.82
C ILE A 145 7.14 10.24 0.22
N ASP A 146 6.78 10.30 1.49
CA ASP A 146 7.68 9.92 2.57
C ASP A 146 7.82 8.40 2.61
N PHE A 147 9.05 7.90 2.54
CA PHE A 147 9.32 6.47 2.43
C PHE A 147 9.94 5.90 3.71
N TYR A 148 9.24 4.95 4.32
CA TYR A 148 9.62 4.31 5.58
C TYR A 148 9.80 2.82 5.44
N VAL A 149 10.89 2.30 6.00
CA VAL A 149 11.33 0.92 5.84
C VAL A 149 11.77 0.32 7.17
N THR A 150 11.44 -0.94 7.37
CA THR A 150 12.07 -1.81 8.39
C THR A 150 12.92 -2.86 7.70
N ASN A 151 14.20 -2.97 8.04
CA ASN A 151 15.11 -3.98 7.52
C ASN A 151 15.80 -4.72 8.68
N PRO A 152 15.71 -6.06 8.79
CA PRO A 152 15.30 -7.02 7.77
C PRO A 152 13.88 -7.58 7.89
N CYS A 153 13.05 -7.03 8.78
CA CYS A 153 11.61 -7.21 8.76
C CYS A 153 10.95 -6.30 9.82
N PHE A 154 9.63 -6.25 9.86
CA PHE A 154 8.87 -5.49 10.84
C PHE A 154 9.11 -5.97 12.28
N GLU A 155 9.36 -7.27 12.50
CA GLU A 155 9.69 -7.79 13.83
C GLU A 155 10.95 -7.13 14.43
N PHE A 156 11.89 -6.67 13.60
CA PHE A 156 13.03 -5.89 14.08
C PHE A 156 12.59 -4.59 14.76
N TRP A 157 11.67 -3.84 14.16
CA TRP A 157 11.12 -2.62 14.75
C TRP A 157 10.40 -2.91 16.08
N LEU A 158 9.64 -4.01 16.15
CA LEU A 158 8.98 -4.41 17.40
C LEU A 158 10.00 -4.70 18.51
N LEU A 159 11.14 -5.32 18.20
CA LEU A 159 12.20 -5.59 19.18
C LEU A 159 12.83 -4.32 19.76
N LEU A 160 12.83 -3.21 19.01
CA LEU A 160 13.36 -1.93 19.49
C LEU A 160 12.53 -1.35 20.65
N HIS A 161 11.30 -1.82 20.88
CA HIS A 161 10.48 -1.40 22.03
C HIS A 161 10.97 -1.98 23.36
N PHE A 162 11.99 -2.86 23.34
CA PHE A 162 12.57 -3.48 24.52
C PHE A 162 14.00 -2.97 24.77
N PRO A 163 14.40 -2.76 26.04
CA PRO A 163 15.68 -2.14 26.38
C PRO A 163 16.91 -3.01 26.04
N ASP A 164 16.70 -4.31 25.83
CA ASP A 164 17.76 -5.29 25.62
C ASP A 164 18.08 -5.54 24.13
N HIS A 165 17.66 -4.65 23.24
CA HIS A 165 17.92 -4.73 21.80
C HIS A 165 19.41 -4.89 21.45
N LYS A 166 20.32 -4.34 22.26
CA LYS A 166 21.78 -4.45 22.09
C LYS A 166 22.34 -5.84 22.38
N ASN A 167 21.57 -6.70 23.04
CA ASN A 167 21.99 -8.07 23.35
C ASN A 167 21.77 -9.02 22.16
N LEU A 168 21.11 -8.54 21.10
CA LEU A 168 20.87 -9.32 19.88
C LEU A 168 22.12 -9.40 19.03
N ASP A 169 22.35 -10.57 18.42
CA ASP A 169 23.50 -10.82 17.57
C ASP A 169 23.29 -10.16 16.19
N PRO A 170 24.09 -9.15 15.79
CA PRO A 170 23.89 -8.42 14.54
C PRO A 170 23.90 -9.31 13.29
N VAL A 171 24.70 -10.38 13.30
CA VAL A 171 24.76 -11.32 12.17
C VAL A 171 23.43 -12.07 12.04
N LYS A 172 22.89 -12.56 13.16
CA LYS A 172 21.60 -13.24 13.19
C LYS A 172 20.43 -12.32 12.90
N ILE A 173 20.50 -11.04 13.29
CA ILE A 173 19.53 -10.03 12.88
C ILE A 173 19.54 -9.93 11.36
N LYS A 174 20.70 -9.65 10.75
CA LYS A 174 20.83 -9.44 9.29
C LYS A 174 20.32 -10.63 8.48
N GLU A 175 20.70 -11.84 8.85
CA GLU A 175 20.30 -13.06 8.14
C GLU A 175 18.82 -13.41 8.37
N ASN A 176 18.31 -13.12 9.57
CA ASN A 176 16.98 -13.50 10.05
C ASN A 176 16.61 -14.96 9.70
N SER A 177 17.58 -15.86 9.83
CA SER A 177 17.47 -17.27 9.45
C SER A 177 16.40 -18.00 10.27
N LYS A 178 15.86 -19.09 9.72
CA LYS A 178 14.96 -19.98 10.47
C LYS A 178 15.73 -20.63 11.63
N VAL A 179 15.20 -20.49 12.84
CA VAL A 179 15.75 -21.15 14.05
C VAL A 179 14.91 -22.36 14.46
N SER A 180 13.71 -22.49 13.90
CA SER A 180 12.86 -23.67 13.99
C SER A 180 12.05 -23.84 12.70
N SER A 181 11.29 -24.93 12.57
CA SER A 181 10.35 -25.11 11.46
C SER A 181 9.25 -24.04 11.41
N ARG A 182 8.99 -23.35 12.53
CA ARG A 182 7.87 -22.42 12.70
C ARG A 182 8.28 -20.95 12.87
N SER A 183 9.57 -20.64 13.03
CA SER A 183 9.99 -19.27 13.38
C SER A 183 11.38 -18.89 12.86
N ARG A 184 11.50 -17.63 12.44
CA ARG A 184 12.79 -16.98 12.20
C ARG A 184 13.40 -16.45 13.50
N TYR A 185 14.67 -16.06 13.44
CA TYR A 185 15.42 -15.56 14.60
C TYR A 185 14.71 -14.39 15.30
N LEU A 186 14.35 -13.32 14.58
CA LEU A 186 13.74 -12.13 15.18
C LEU A 186 12.34 -12.42 15.77
N GLU A 187 11.56 -13.26 15.10
CA GLU A 187 10.27 -13.73 15.63
C GLU A 187 10.45 -14.53 16.94
N ASN A 188 11.47 -15.38 17.01
CA ASN A 188 11.78 -16.14 18.22
C ASN A 188 12.25 -15.22 19.36
N GLU A 189 13.02 -14.18 19.06
CA GLU A 189 13.42 -13.17 20.03
C GLU A 189 12.24 -12.36 20.55
N LEU A 190 11.25 -12.04 19.71
CA LEU A 190 10.00 -11.42 20.17
C LEU A 190 9.20 -12.35 21.07
N LYS A 191 9.09 -13.64 20.74
CA LYS A 191 8.38 -14.62 21.58
C LYS A 191 8.96 -14.71 22.99
N LYS A 192 10.29 -14.60 23.15
CA LYS A 192 10.93 -14.58 24.47
C LYS A 192 10.51 -13.38 25.32
N ARG A 193 10.20 -12.24 24.69
CA ARG A 193 9.85 -10.98 25.37
C ARG A 193 8.35 -10.81 25.59
N CYS A 194 7.54 -11.21 24.61
CA CYS A 194 6.08 -11.07 24.65
C CYS A 194 5.36 -12.34 25.18
N GLY A 195 6.07 -13.45 25.34
CA GLY A 195 5.54 -14.77 25.76
C GLY A 195 4.67 -15.48 24.72
N SER A 196 3.66 -14.79 24.16
CA SER A 196 2.62 -15.35 23.29
C SER A 196 2.63 -14.81 21.85
N TYR A 197 3.71 -14.16 21.41
CA TYR A 197 3.77 -13.52 20.10
C TYR A 197 3.43 -14.49 18.95
N GLN A 198 2.35 -14.17 18.23
CA GLN A 198 1.99 -14.73 16.93
C GLN A 198 1.74 -13.56 15.99
N LYS A 199 2.12 -13.67 14.72
CA LYS A 199 2.01 -12.54 13.77
C LYS A 199 0.60 -11.93 13.67
N TYR A 200 -0.43 -12.75 13.85
CA TYR A 200 -1.84 -12.35 13.84
C TYR A 200 -2.44 -12.11 15.24
N ARG A 201 -1.65 -12.30 16.31
CA ARG A 201 -2.11 -12.21 17.69
C ARG A 201 -0.96 -11.95 18.66
N TYR A 202 -0.88 -10.71 19.15
CA TYR A 202 0.00 -10.28 20.24
C TYR A 202 -0.58 -9.03 20.91
N ASP A 203 -0.08 -8.68 22.10
CA ASP A 203 -0.48 -7.46 22.80
C ASP A 203 0.20 -6.24 22.15
N ALA A 204 -0.47 -5.68 21.13
CA ALA A 204 0.03 -4.51 20.42
C ALA A 204 0.01 -3.25 21.29
N GLU A 205 -0.97 -3.12 22.20
CA GLU A 205 -1.07 -1.96 23.09
C GLU A 205 0.13 -1.86 24.04
N ASP A 206 0.53 -2.99 24.63
CA ASP A 206 1.71 -3.05 25.50
C ASP A 206 3.00 -2.65 24.76
N ILE A 207 3.15 -3.04 23.50
CA ILE A 207 4.27 -2.61 22.66
C ILE A 207 4.18 -1.11 22.37
N VAL A 208 3.03 -0.62 21.91
CA VAL A 208 2.83 0.80 21.54
C VAL A 208 3.06 1.74 22.72
N ARG A 209 2.73 1.34 23.96
CA ARG A 209 3.06 2.12 25.17
C ARG A 209 4.55 2.41 25.33
N ARG A 210 5.42 1.61 24.69
CA ARG A 210 6.88 1.75 24.72
C ARG A 210 7.45 2.35 23.42
N VAL A 211 6.63 3.01 22.60
CA VAL A 211 7.09 3.56 21.31
C VAL A 211 8.25 4.55 21.47
N ASP A 212 8.30 5.33 22.55
CA ASP A 212 9.41 6.25 22.82
C ASP A 212 10.74 5.50 23.00
N THR A 213 10.70 4.33 23.64
CA THR A 213 11.85 3.43 23.74
C THR A 213 12.29 2.97 22.36
N ALA A 214 11.36 2.63 21.47
CA ALA A 214 11.70 2.23 20.10
C ALA A 214 12.29 3.37 19.27
N VAL A 215 11.76 4.59 19.40
CA VAL A 215 12.30 5.79 18.75
C VAL A 215 13.75 6.01 19.19
N ILE A 216 14.02 5.98 20.51
CA ILE A 216 15.38 6.13 21.05
C ILE A 216 16.29 4.99 20.60
N ASN A 217 15.85 3.75 20.71
CA ASN A 217 16.67 2.59 20.36
C ASN A 217 16.98 2.51 18.86
N SER A 218 16.09 3.04 18.00
CA SER A 218 16.29 3.08 16.55
C SER A 218 17.51 3.88 16.13
N THR A 219 17.92 4.89 16.92
CA THR A 219 19.10 5.72 16.63
C THR A 219 20.42 4.96 16.75
N ALA A 220 20.41 3.75 17.33
CA ALA A 220 21.57 2.87 17.38
C ALA A 220 21.77 2.06 16.08
N TYR A 221 20.85 2.18 15.12
CA TYR A 221 20.85 1.44 13.86
C TYR A 221 20.71 2.39 12.67
N CYS A 222 20.74 1.84 11.45
CA CYS A 222 20.59 2.66 10.26
C CYS A 222 19.19 3.29 10.18
N VAL A 223 19.15 4.59 9.88
CA VAL A 223 17.91 5.34 9.60
C VAL A 223 17.94 6.01 8.22
N ASP A 224 19.08 5.97 7.51
CA ASP A 224 19.21 6.52 6.17
C ASP A 224 18.51 5.60 5.16
N ILE A 225 17.50 6.14 4.48
CA ILE A 225 16.71 5.40 3.50
C ILE A 225 17.57 4.82 2.37
N ASN A 226 18.66 5.47 1.97
CA ASN A 226 19.53 4.96 0.90
C ASN A 226 20.35 3.75 1.34
N LEU A 227 20.62 3.62 2.64
CA LEU A 227 21.44 2.56 3.23
C LEU A 227 20.59 1.41 3.79
N LEU A 228 19.32 1.65 4.13
CA LEU A 228 18.38 0.63 4.62
C LEU A 228 18.15 -0.53 3.64
N LYS A 229 18.56 -0.39 2.38
CA LYS A 229 18.62 -1.50 1.43
C LYS A 229 19.65 -2.57 1.79
N ASN A 230 20.58 -2.34 2.71
CA ASN A 230 21.60 -3.34 3.08
C ASN A 230 21.92 -3.35 4.57
N GLU A 231 21.67 -2.23 5.25
CA GLU A 231 21.95 -2.05 6.67
C GLU A 231 20.77 -2.42 7.54
N ILE A 232 21.05 -3.04 8.70
CA ILE A 232 20.04 -3.31 9.73
C ILE A 232 19.54 -1.97 10.25
N GLY A 233 18.22 -1.78 10.29
CA GLY A 233 17.68 -0.54 10.77
C GLY A 233 16.22 -0.30 10.43
N SER A 234 15.74 0.86 10.87
CA SER A 234 14.45 1.39 10.46
C SER A 234 14.37 2.88 10.69
N ASN A 235 13.80 3.60 9.73
CA ASN A 235 13.47 5.01 9.87
C ASN A 235 12.04 5.27 10.40
N LEU A 236 11.36 4.25 10.95
CA LEU A 236 10.05 4.44 11.59
C LEU A 236 10.12 5.36 12.82
N GLY A 237 11.27 5.46 13.49
CA GLY A 237 11.47 6.44 14.56
C GLY A 237 11.25 7.87 14.07
N THR A 238 11.68 8.18 12.85
CA THR A 238 11.44 9.47 12.18
C THR A 238 9.95 9.68 11.94
N LEU A 239 9.24 8.68 11.39
CA LEU A 239 7.78 8.76 11.19
C LEU A 239 7.04 9.09 12.48
N ILE A 240 7.36 8.40 13.58
CA ILE A 240 6.70 8.66 14.87
C ILE A 240 6.96 10.08 15.37
N HIS A 241 8.17 10.62 15.15
CA HIS A 241 8.46 12.01 15.48
C HIS A 241 7.61 12.98 14.64
N GLU A 242 7.54 12.76 13.33
CA GLU A 242 6.75 13.59 12.41
C GLU A 242 5.24 13.55 12.70
N LEU A 243 4.70 12.41 13.13
CA LEU A 243 3.29 12.30 13.49
C LEU A 243 2.91 13.07 14.77
N ARG A 244 3.90 13.52 15.56
CA ARG A 244 3.71 14.23 16.83
C ARG A 244 3.96 15.74 16.72
N THR A 245 4.50 16.20 15.60
CA THR A 245 4.77 17.61 15.29
C THR A 245 3.63 18.20 14.49
#